data_AF-A6GF48-F1
#
_entry.id   AF-A6GF48-F1
#
_cell.length_a   1.000
_cell.length_b   1.000
_cell.length_c   1.000
_cell.angle_alpha   90.00
_cell.angle_beta   90.00
_cell.angle_gamma   90.00
#
_symmetry.space_group_name_H-M   'P 1'
#
loop_
_entity.id
_entity.type
_entity.pdbx_description
1 polymer ?
#
loop_
_entity_poly.entity_id
_entity_poly.type
_entity_poly.pdbx_seq_one_letter_code
_entity_poly.pdbx_strand_id
1 'polypeptide(L)'
;MVGVATSPRLEPWAPCALLIASLACAQRPPELGAPPDAAELEPGLETQIETEAGAPPLVFPGHRYPEDGFVLTADATIQGYVSGPSRAGHERATARSLLEARPARDGRLRLRWRTLELFEFAASGSLAPEPSEPSAALFSTKLATSFAEAIVTGHGELDTAAMRRRGTYGSTPDVAIGLFELPLLPAVDLTPGVVHESAAELREMPMATQLLVEDLPVARAGEVVQVPVECTTRWVLRAFTQRGDARLAELDYATTCAGTGAPARVGPYSTTEVEAPRAFHYASQFTLLFDLAARLPVELSGYRELEYGVDAGDRHPRRESYLEYSVRYTPGLRPARPAVEPRFDLAAGPPDVPVQAVYTPDPDPRRLADTAAALGMLEPRSVVEFCVATNGKTTRLRVVESHDPDVDLALVATIAKWRFKPALRDGEPVEACLRETFEFDPAAVRYR
;
A
#
# COMPACT_ATOMS: atom_id res chain seq x y z
N MET A 1 -25.29 -32.04 44.49
CA MET A 1 -25.88 -32.23 43.15
C MET A 1 -26.59 -30.94 42.78
N VAL A 2 -26.53 -30.54 41.50
CA VAL A 2 -26.81 -29.20 40.92
C VAL A 2 -25.59 -28.28 40.95
N GLY A 3 -24.76 -28.40 39.90
CA GLY A 3 -23.73 -27.43 39.55
C GLY A 3 -24.30 -26.42 38.54
N VAL A 4 -24.18 -25.13 38.86
CA VAL A 4 -24.55 -24.02 37.98
C VAL A 4 -23.35 -23.72 37.08
N ALA A 5 -23.51 -23.97 35.79
CA ALA A 5 -22.53 -23.61 34.77
C ALA A 5 -22.57 -22.10 34.54
N THR A 6 -21.45 -21.41 34.77
CA THR A 6 -21.26 -20.02 34.37
C THR A 6 -20.89 -19.95 32.90
N SER A 7 -21.75 -19.32 32.08
CA SER A 7 -21.44 -18.97 30.69
C SER A 7 -20.20 -18.08 30.60
N PRO A 8 -19.31 -18.28 29.61
CA PRO A 8 -18.26 -17.32 29.32
C PRO A 8 -18.90 -16.03 28.78
N ARG A 9 -18.63 -14.92 29.45
CA ARG A 9 -18.91 -13.58 28.95
C ARG A 9 -18.02 -13.34 27.73
N LEU A 10 -18.64 -13.18 26.57
CA LEU A 10 -17.98 -12.63 25.38
C LEU A 10 -17.65 -11.16 25.66
N GLU A 11 -16.36 -10.83 25.67
CA GLU A 11 -15.89 -9.44 25.62
C GLU A 11 -16.22 -8.87 24.23
N PRO A 12 -16.70 -7.62 24.12
CA PRO A 12 -16.67 -6.90 22.85
C PRO A 12 -15.20 -6.53 22.56
N TRP A 13 -14.91 -5.78 21.49
CA TRP A 13 -13.60 -5.19 21.13
C TRP A 13 -12.88 -5.91 19.98
N ALA A 14 -13.31 -5.57 18.75
CA ALA A 14 -12.43 -5.39 17.60
C ALA A 14 -13.11 -4.46 16.57
N PRO A 15 -12.75 -3.15 16.52
CA PRO A 15 -12.91 -2.39 15.28
C PRO A 15 -11.74 -1.43 15.06
N CYS A 16 -10.94 -1.61 14.00
CA CYS A 16 -10.18 -0.54 13.32
C CYS A 16 -9.24 -1.00 12.17
N ALA A 17 -9.24 -2.29 11.78
CA ALA A 17 -8.73 -2.70 10.46
C ALA A 17 -9.76 -2.48 9.33
N LEU A 18 -10.91 -1.88 9.65
CA LEU A 18 -11.97 -1.51 8.71
C LEU A 18 -11.53 -0.30 7.86
N LEU A 19 -10.97 -0.60 6.71
CA LEU A 19 -11.31 0.08 5.47
C LEU A 19 -11.25 -1.07 4.47
N ILE A 20 -12.42 -1.68 4.24
CA ILE A 20 -12.67 -3.03 3.67
C ILE A 20 -13.06 -4.08 4.76
N ALA A 21 -14.15 -3.89 5.55
CA ALA A 21 -15.04 -4.98 6.10
C ALA A 21 -16.17 -4.54 7.04
N SER A 22 -17.41 -4.33 6.53
CA SER A 22 -18.77 -4.51 7.16
C SER A 22 -19.82 -3.64 6.42
N LEU A 23 -21.14 -3.87 6.29
CA LEU A 23 -22.06 -5.03 6.39
C LEU A 23 -23.47 -4.66 5.82
N ALA A 24 -24.16 -5.67 5.27
CA ALA A 24 -25.61 -5.98 5.29
C ALA A 24 -26.71 -5.12 4.59
N CYS A 25 -27.40 -5.84 3.68
CA CYS A 25 -28.81 -5.79 3.24
C CYS A 25 -29.29 -4.85 2.10
N ALA A 26 -29.50 -5.51 0.95
CA ALA A 26 -30.51 -5.32 -0.10
C ALA A 26 -30.39 -4.11 -1.06
N GLN A 27 -30.01 -4.33 -2.32
CA GLN A 27 -30.86 -4.74 -3.47
C GLN A 27 -29.96 -5.02 -4.70
N ARG A 28 -30.44 -5.88 -5.60
CA ARG A 28 -29.75 -6.37 -6.82
C ARG A 28 -29.13 -5.22 -7.64
N PRO A 29 -27.83 -5.22 -7.96
CA PRO A 29 -27.27 -4.28 -8.94
C PRO A 29 -27.62 -4.73 -10.38
N PRO A 30 -27.64 -3.79 -11.34
CA PRO A 30 -27.83 -4.10 -12.76
C PRO A 30 -26.61 -4.83 -13.33
N GLU A 31 -26.82 -5.59 -14.41
CA GLU A 31 -25.78 -6.27 -15.18
C GLU A 31 -24.64 -5.28 -15.53
N LEU A 32 -23.45 -5.50 -14.96
CA LEU A 32 -22.25 -4.81 -15.41
C LEU A 32 -21.91 -5.34 -16.81
N GLY A 33 -21.76 -4.43 -17.77
CA GLY A 33 -21.18 -4.73 -19.07
C GLY A 33 -19.75 -5.25 -18.93
N ALA A 34 -19.25 -5.88 -20.00
CA ALA A 34 -17.88 -6.35 -20.11
C ALA A 34 -16.87 -5.30 -19.63
N PRO A 35 -15.73 -5.72 -19.05
CA PRO A 35 -14.66 -4.79 -18.70
C PRO A 35 -14.34 -3.90 -19.93
N PRO A 36 -14.02 -2.61 -19.72
CA PRO A 36 -13.69 -1.73 -20.82
C PRO A 36 -12.53 -2.36 -21.61
N ASP A 37 -12.73 -2.54 -22.93
CA ASP A 37 -11.62 -2.82 -23.84
C ASP A 37 -10.51 -1.81 -23.54
N ALA A 38 -9.29 -2.31 -23.30
CA ALA A 38 -8.12 -1.51 -22.97
C ALA A 38 -8.04 -0.29 -23.89
N ALA A 39 -8.44 0.87 -23.37
CA ALA A 39 -8.51 2.09 -24.12
C ALA A 39 -7.10 2.46 -24.59
N GLU A 40 -6.95 2.69 -25.89
CA GLU A 40 -5.73 3.16 -26.51
C GLU A 40 -5.17 4.37 -25.74
N LEU A 41 -4.03 4.17 -25.09
CA LEU A 41 -3.22 5.23 -24.50
C LEU A 41 -2.88 6.24 -25.61
N GLU A 42 -3.23 7.50 -25.39
CA GLU A 42 -2.96 8.62 -26.31
C GLU A 42 -1.49 8.62 -26.80
N PRO A 43 -1.22 8.75 -28.12
CA PRO A 43 0.12 8.73 -28.67
C PRO A 43 0.85 10.05 -28.39
N GLY A 44 1.44 10.17 -27.21
CA GLY A 44 2.32 11.28 -26.83
C GLY A 44 3.80 10.90 -26.97
N LEU A 45 4.50 11.57 -27.89
CA LEU A 45 5.87 11.32 -28.40
C LEU A 45 5.97 10.21 -29.47
N GLU A 46 6.08 10.65 -30.73
CA GLU A 46 6.72 9.86 -31.80
C GLU A 46 8.14 9.48 -31.33
N THR A 47 8.24 8.27 -30.82
CA THR A 47 9.51 7.69 -30.39
C THR A 47 10.00 6.88 -31.57
N GLN A 48 11.13 7.27 -32.17
CA GLN A 48 11.75 6.47 -33.21
C GLN A 48 12.21 5.15 -32.58
N ILE A 49 11.43 4.08 -32.78
CA ILE A 49 11.81 2.72 -32.39
C ILE A 49 12.83 2.26 -33.42
N GLU A 50 14.11 2.54 -33.17
CA GLU A 50 15.18 1.88 -33.90
C GLU A 50 15.25 0.43 -33.44
N THR A 51 14.61 -0.47 -34.19
CA THR A 51 14.84 -1.90 -34.03
C THR A 51 16.22 -2.20 -34.61
N GLU A 52 17.28 -2.01 -33.82
CA GLU A 52 18.62 -2.42 -34.19
C GLU A 52 18.65 -3.95 -34.36
N ALA A 53 18.45 -4.41 -35.60
CA ALA A 53 18.62 -5.80 -35.96
C ALA A 53 20.09 -6.19 -35.69
N GLY A 54 20.33 -6.97 -34.64
CA GLY A 54 21.67 -7.38 -34.19
C GLY A 54 22.17 -6.71 -32.91
N ALA A 55 21.33 -5.99 -32.16
CA ALA A 55 21.69 -5.54 -30.82
C ALA A 55 22.14 -6.75 -29.97
N PRO A 56 23.26 -6.64 -29.21
CA PRO A 56 23.74 -7.74 -28.38
C PRO A 56 22.69 -8.11 -27.33
N PRO A 57 22.65 -9.38 -26.88
CA PRO A 57 21.76 -9.79 -25.81
C PRO A 57 22.03 -8.95 -24.56
N LEU A 58 20.96 -8.58 -23.87
CA LEU A 58 21.02 -7.87 -22.61
C LEU A 58 21.35 -8.88 -21.50
N VAL A 59 22.52 -8.72 -20.89
CA VAL A 59 23.03 -9.68 -19.90
C VAL A 59 22.48 -9.35 -18.51
N PHE A 60 21.34 -9.94 -18.18
CA PHE A 60 20.59 -9.59 -16.97
C PHE A 60 21.05 -10.19 -15.63
N PRO A 61 22.01 -11.13 -15.51
CA PRO A 61 22.68 -11.28 -14.21
C PRO A 61 23.60 -10.09 -13.89
N GLY A 62 23.99 -9.26 -14.88
CA GLY A 62 24.82 -8.07 -14.70
C GLY A 62 24.03 -6.78 -14.40
N HIS A 63 22.78 -6.70 -14.85
CA HIS A 63 21.91 -5.55 -14.62
C HIS A 63 21.10 -5.75 -13.32
N ARG A 64 21.79 -5.57 -12.20
CA ARG A 64 21.21 -5.47 -10.86
C ARG A 64 21.00 -4.01 -10.49
N TYR A 65 20.08 -3.78 -9.55
CA TYR A 65 19.98 -2.50 -8.88
C TYR A 65 21.33 -2.08 -8.25
N PRO A 66 21.65 -0.77 -8.20
CA PRO A 66 22.91 -0.28 -7.62
C PRO A 66 23.12 -0.76 -6.19
N GLU A 67 24.20 -1.49 -5.95
CA GLU A 67 24.53 -2.05 -4.62
C GLU A 67 24.80 -0.96 -3.59
N ASP A 68 25.28 0.21 -4.03
CA ASP A 68 25.51 1.40 -3.20
C ASP A 68 24.21 2.09 -2.74
N GLY A 69 23.06 1.60 -3.21
CA GLY A 69 21.74 2.15 -2.92
C GLY A 69 21.36 3.31 -3.84
N PHE A 70 20.13 3.78 -3.71
CA PHE A 70 19.56 4.83 -4.54
C PHE A 70 18.30 5.41 -3.89
N VAL A 71 17.82 6.53 -4.45
CA VAL A 71 16.57 7.17 -4.05
C VAL A 71 15.75 7.46 -5.31
N LEU A 72 14.49 7.04 -5.29
CA LEU A 72 13.51 7.26 -6.34
C LEU A 72 12.29 7.98 -5.76
N THR A 73 11.73 8.90 -6.54
CA THR A 73 10.33 9.29 -6.36
C THR A 73 9.49 8.47 -7.34
N ALA A 74 8.37 7.90 -6.86
CA ALA A 74 7.43 7.11 -7.66
C ALA A 74 6.06 7.81 -7.68
N ASP A 75 5.64 8.28 -8.85
CA ASP A 75 4.29 8.79 -9.09
C ASP A 75 3.44 7.64 -9.63
N ALA A 76 2.46 7.17 -8.85
CA ALA A 76 1.65 6.01 -9.16
C ALA A 76 0.17 6.37 -9.30
N THR A 77 -0.47 5.89 -10.36
CA THR A 77 -1.92 5.81 -10.48
C THR A 77 -2.34 4.35 -10.50
N ILE A 78 -3.32 4.01 -9.67
CA ILE A 78 -3.93 2.69 -9.61
C ILE A 78 -5.43 2.81 -9.83
N GLN A 79 -5.97 1.90 -10.63
CA GLN A 79 -7.41 1.71 -10.80
C GLN A 79 -7.76 0.28 -10.44
N GLY A 80 -8.66 0.10 -9.50
CA GLY A 80 -9.10 -1.18 -8.98
C GLY A 80 -10.57 -1.41 -9.24
N TYR A 81 -10.91 -2.61 -9.68
CA TYR A 81 -12.27 -3.10 -9.79
C TYR A 81 -12.39 -4.34 -8.94
N VAL A 82 -13.43 -4.41 -8.13
CA VAL A 82 -13.77 -5.59 -7.35
C VAL A 82 -15.21 -5.96 -7.68
N SER A 83 -15.43 -7.23 -7.98
CA SER A 83 -16.76 -7.81 -8.20
C SER A 83 -16.92 -9.06 -7.35
N GLY A 84 -18.02 -9.14 -6.60
CA GLY A 84 -18.32 -10.23 -5.68
C GLY A 84 -19.68 -10.06 -5.00
N PRO A 85 -20.16 -11.09 -4.28
CA PRO A 85 -21.51 -11.10 -3.70
C PRO A 85 -21.72 -10.05 -2.60
N SER A 86 -20.71 -9.85 -1.77
CA SER A 86 -20.70 -8.92 -0.64
C SER A 86 -20.08 -7.56 -1.01
N ARG A 87 -19.23 -7.54 -2.04
CA ARG A 87 -18.50 -6.35 -2.45
C ARG A 87 -18.42 -6.21 -3.96
N ALA A 88 -18.89 -5.07 -4.43
CA ALA A 88 -18.67 -4.63 -5.79
C ALA A 88 -18.40 -3.12 -5.81
N GLY A 89 -17.42 -2.70 -6.58
CA GLY A 89 -17.07 -1.30 -6.69
C GLY A 89 -15.85 -1.06 -7.54
N HIS A 90 -15.56 0.22 -7.72
CA HIS A 90 -14.36 0.69 -8.39
C HIS A 90 -13.64 1.66 -7.46
N GLU A 91 -12.32 1.61 -7.46
CA GLU A 91 -11.45 2.55 -6.76
C GLU A 91 -10.37 3.08 -7.69
N ARG A 92 -9.98 4.33 -7.50
CA ARG A 92 -8.87 4.98 -8.20
C ARG A 92 -8.07 5.77 -7.18
N ALA A 93 -6.76 5.57 -7.17
CA ALA A 93 -5.85 6.30 -6.32
C ALA A 93 -4.66 6.82 -7.13
N THR A 94 -4.30 8.09 -6.94
CA THR A 94 -3.07 8.66 -7.51
C THR A 94 -2.23 9.22 -6.38
N ALA A 95 -1.00 8.73 -6.23
CA ALA A 95 -0.12 9.07 -5.12
C ALA A 95 1.34 9.23 -5.57
N ARG A 96 2.10 10.01 -4.80
CA ARG A 96 3.56 10.12 -4.92
C ARG A 96 4.20 9.48 -3.71
N SER A 97 5.24 8.69 -3.93
CA SER A 97 6.04 8.07 -2.88
C SER A 97 7.52 8.34 -3.04
N LEU A 98 8.23 8.29 -1.91
CA LEU A 98 9.68 8.22 -1.84
C LEU A 98 10.08 6.77 -1.59
N LEU A 99 10.96 6.25 -2.42
CA LEU A 99 11.59 4.95 -2.27
C LEU A 99 13.09 5.14 -2.04
N GLU A 100 13.58 4.71 -0.89
CA GLU A 100 14.99 4.71 -0.54
C GLU A 100 15.51 3.26 -0.50
N ALA A 101 16.46 2.94 -1.35
CA ALA A 101 17.21 1.70 -1.27
C ALA A 101 18.58 1.97 -0.63
N ARG A 102 18.91 1.24 0.43
CA ARG A 102 20.22 1.31 1.09
C ARG A 102 20.92 -0.03 1.02
N PRO A 103 22.26 -0.06 0.92
CA PRO A 103 23.01 -1.31 1.02
C PRO A 103 22.65 -2.03 2.32
N ALA A 104 22.31 -3.30 2.22
CA ALA A 104 22.29 -4.22 3.36
C ALA A 104 23.62 -4.97 3.44
N ARG A 105 23.80 -5.76 4.49
CA ARG A 105 24.88 -6.77 4.47
C ARG A 105 24.62 -7.71 3.29
N ASP A 106 25.67 -8.38 2.79
CA ASP A 106 25.63 -9.44 1.76
C ASP A 106 25.11 -9.08 0.35
N GLY A 107 25.13 -7.80 -0.02
CA GLY A 107 24.80 -7.37 -1.40
C GLY A 107 23.29 -7.27 -1.67
N ARG A 108 22.45 -7.45 -0.64
CA ARG A 108 21.02 -7.10 -0.68
C ARG A 108 20.80 -5.61 -0.48
N LEU A 109 19.57 -5.17 -0.74
CA LEU A 109 19.11 -3.80 -0.50
C LEU A 109 18.04 -3.78 0.59
N ARG A 110 18.16 -2.85 1.53
CA ARG A 110 17.09 -2.48 2.44
C ARG A 110 16.28 -1.38 1.76
N LEU A 111 15.07 -1.70 1.35
CA LEU A 111 14.12 -0.72 0.84
C LEU A 111 13.36 -0.11 2.01
N ARG A 112 13.18 1.19 1.95
CA ARG A 112 12.23 1.93 2.76
C ARG A 112 11.40 2.76 1.81
N TRP A 113 10.09 2.69 1.92
CA TRP A 113 9.21 3.58 1.17
C TRP A 113 8.32 4.37 2.10
N ARG A 114 7.84 5.51 1.62
CA ARG A 114 6.82 6.34 2.27
C ARG A 114 5.99 7.05 1.22
N THR A 115 4.69 7.16 1.44
CA THR A 115 3.86 8.05 0.63
C THR A 115 4.17 9.49 1.01
N LEU A 116 4.52 10.31 0.03
CA LEU A 116 4.72 11.75 0.19
C LEU A 116 3.40 12.51 0.07
N GLU A 117 2.58 12.11 -0.90
CA GLU A 117 1.37 12.86 -1.27
C GLU A 117 0.32 11.92 -1.88
N LEU A 118 -0.96 12.15 -1.55
CA LEU A 118 -2.09 11.50 -2.20
C LEU A 118 -2.86 12.57 -2.99
N PHE A 119 -2.74 12.55 -4.32
CA PHE A 119 -3.35 13.53 -5.21
C PHE A 119 -4.84 13.28 -5.43
N GLU A 120 -5.21 12.01 -5.56
CA GLU A 120 -6.58 11.60 -5.90
C GLU A 120 -6.92 10.30 -5.16
N PHE A 121 -8.12 10.24 -4.61
CA PHE A 121 -8.75 8.98 -4.21
C PHE A 121 -10.25 9.07 -4.49
N ALA A 122 -10.74 8.17 -5.34
CA ALA A 122 -12.15 8.04 -5.67
C ALA A 122 -12.55 6.58 -5.52
N ALA A 123 -13.67 6.30 -4.86
CA ALA A 123 -14.19 4.94 -4.72
C ALA A 123 -15.72 4.93 -4.88
N SER A 124 -16.28 3.81 -5.37
CA SER A 124 -17.69 3.64 -5.67
C SER A 124 -18.23 2.29 -5.18
N GLY A 125 -19.56 2.16 -5.17
CA GLY A 125 -20.22 0.93 -4.72
C GLY A 125 -19.93 0.64 -3.25
N SER A 126 -19.68 -0.63 -2.92
CA SER A 126 -19.28 -1.05 -1.57
C SER A 126 -17.83 -0.71 -1.22
N LEU A 127 -17.06 -0.15 -2.17
CA LEU A 127 -15.70 0.34 -1.91
C LEU A 127 -15.70 1.82 -1.52
N ALA A 128 -16.80 2.54 -1.75
CA ALA A 128 -16.93 3.91 -1.27
C ALA A 128 -16.88 3.93 0.26
N PRO A 129 -16.06 4.80 0.88
CA PRO A 129 -16.04 4.93 2.33
C PRO A 129 -17.43 5.30 2.83
N GLU A 130 -17.88 4.70 3.93
CA GLU A 130 -19.19 5.04 4.48
C GLU A 130 -19.25 6.54 4.83
N PRO A 131 -20.41 7.20 4.66
CA PRO A 131 -20.55 8.62 5.02
C PRO A 131 -20.26 8.90 6.52
N SER A 132 -20.37 7.87 7.35
CA SER A 132 -20.15 7.91 8.79
C SER A 132 -18.67 7.73 9.18
N GLU A 133 -17.85 7.14 8.30
CA GLU A 133 -16.43 7.01 8.52
C GLU A 133 -15.74 8.32 8.16
N PRO A 134 -14.75 8.75 8.94
CA PRO A 134 -14.14 10.02 8.64
C PRO A 134 -13.34 9.84 7.34
N SER A 135 -13.88 10.49 6.30
CA SER A 135 -13.61 10.54 4.85
C SER A 135 -12.20 10.23 4.31
N ALA A 136 -12.04 10.36 2.99
CA ALA A 136 -10.77 10.39 2.25
C ALA A 136 -9.60 11.10 2.98
N ALA A 137 -9.86 12.03 3.90
CA ALA A 137 -8.86 12.61 4.79
C ALA A 137 -8.16 11.59 5.72
N LEU A 138 -8.84 10.63 6.37
CA LEU A 138 -8.14 9.59 7.14
C LEU A 138 -7.43 8.61 6.24
N PHE A 139 -8.02 8.27 5.09
CA PHE A 139 -7.34 7.40 4.13
C PHE A 139 -6.06 8.06 3.62
N SER A 140 -6.13 9.33 3.23
CA SER A 140 -4.99 10.18 2.87
C SER A 140 -3.97 10.25 4.00
N THR A 141 -4.42 10.44 5.25
CA THR A 141 -3.47 10.51 6.36
C THR A 141 -2.82 9.15 6.63
N LYS A 142 -3.60 8.07 6.61
CA LYS A 142 -3.09 6.71 6.78
C LYS A 142 -2.07 6.38 5.69
N LEU A 143 -2.33 6.75 4.44
CA LEU A 143 -1.38 6.63 3.34
C LEU A 143 -0.14 7.49 3.55
N ALA A 144 -0.30 8.75 3.95
CA ALA A 144 0.81 9.68 4.19
C ALA A 144 1.71 9.24 5.36
N THR A 145 1.15 8.59 6.38
CA THR A 145 1.92 7.98 7.47
C THR A 145 2.34 6.54 7.17
N SER A 146 1.87 5.95 6.08
CA SER A 146 2.29 4.61 5.66
C SER A 146 3.73 4.68 5.19
N PHE A 147 4.58 4.02 5.95
CA PHE A 147 5.90 3.62 5.54
C PHE A 147 5.95 2.11 5.63
N ALA A 148 6.82 1.50 4.84
CA ALA A 148 7.25 0.17 5.19
C ALA A 148 8.68 -0.08 4.70
N GLU A 149 9.22 -1.17 5.20
CA GLU A 149 10.57 -1.61 4.92
C GLU A 149 10.56 -3.03 4.40
N ALA A 150 11.41 -3.26 3.41
CA ALA A 150 11.65 -4.58 2.85
C ALA A 150 13.16 -4.81 2.73
N ILE A 151 13.55 -6.08 2.68
CA ILE A 151 14.88 -6.48 2.25
C ILE A 151 14.68 -7.17 0.91
N VAL A 152 15.38 -6.72 -0.12
CA VAL A 152 15.30 -7.30 -1.46
C VAL A 152 16.68 -7.73 -1.98
N THR A 153 16.68 -8.67 -2.90
CA THR A 153 17.88 -9.04 -3.66
C THR A 153 18.29 -7.92 -4.63
N GLY A 154 19.47 -8.04 -5.26
CA GLY A 154 19.90 -7.11 -6.31
C GLY A 154 18.98 -7.09 -7.54
N HIS A 155 18.07 -8.06 -7.68
CA HIS A 155 17.05 -8.12 -8.74
C HIS A 155 15.66 -7.66 -8.27
N GLY A 156 15.54 -7.15 -7.03
CA GLY A 156 14.27 -6.67 -6.47
C GLY A 156 13.39 -7.74 -5.81
N GLU A 157 13.83 -9.00 -5.75
CA GLU A 157 13.06 -10.08 -5.12
C GLU A 157 13.01 -9.92 -3.60
N LEU A 158 11.82 -10.07 -3.01
CA LEU A 158 11.59 -9.92 -1.58
C LEU A 158 12.19 -11.06 -0.75
N ASP A 159 13.05 -10.73 0.22
CA ASP A 159 13.58 -11.69 1.19
C ASP A 159 12.67 -11.82 2.41
N THR A 160 11.64 -12.64 2.25
CA THR A 160 10.65 -12.91 3.30
C THR A 160 11.28 -13.49 4.58
N ALA A 161 12.34 -14.29 4.47
CA ALA A 161 13.05 -14.86 5.61
C ALA A 161 13.78 -13.77 6.43
N ALA A 162 14.40 -12.80 5.77
CA ALA A 162 15.04 -11.67 6.42
C ALA A 162 14.03 -10.74 7.10
N MET A 163 12.85 -10.54 6.49
CA MET A 163 11.76 -9.80 7.13
C MET A 163 11.23 -10.53 8.37
N ARG A 164 11.00 -11.85 8.29
CA ARG A 164 10.56 -12.66 9.45
C ARG A 164 11.54 -12.56 10.61
N ARG A 165 12.85 -12.67 10.35
CA ARG A 165 13.89 -12.55 11.39
C ARG A 165 13.88 -11.19 12.12
N ARG A 166 13.35 -10.15 11.50
CA ARG A 166 13.25 -8.80 12.09
C ARG A 166 11.93 -8.54 12.82
N GLY A 167 10.99 -9.48 12.82
CA GLY A 167 9.66 -9.26 13.39
C GLY A 167 8.79 -8.31 12.57
N THR A 168 9.24 -7.83 11.41
CA THR A 168 8.50 -6.90 10.54
C THR A 168 7.55 -7.60 9.57
N TYR A 169 7.35 -8.92 9.73
CA TYR A 169 6.51 -9.76 8.86
C TYR A 169 5.07 -9.90 9.37
N GLY A 170 4.77 -9.48 10.61
CA GLY A 170 3.47 -9.68 11.27
C GLY A 170 2.40 -8.65 10.92
N SER A 171 2.79 -7.47 10.43
CA SER A 171 1.91 -6.52 9.76
C SER A 171 2.20 -6.64 8.27
N THR A 172 1.50 -7.53 7.58
CA THR A 172 1.49 -7.52 6.11
C THR A 172 1.17 -6.09 5.68
N PRO A 173 2.05 -5.40 4.92
CA PRO A 173 1.71 -4.10 4.37
C PRO A 173 0.76 -4.37 3.19
N ASP A 174 -0.47 -4.80 3.50
CA ASP A 174 -1.48 -5.37 2.60
C ASP A 174 -1.90 -4.41 1.48
N VAL A 175 -1.53 -3.13 1.57
CA VAL A 175 -1.91 -2.10 0.59
C VAL A 175 -0.69 -1.37 0.02
N ALA A 176 0.44 -1.38 0.73
CA ALA A 176 1.54 -0.47 0.43
C ALA A 176 2.64 -1.09 -0.43
N ILE A 177 2.75 -2.42 -0.45
CA ILE A 177 3.75 -3.12 -1.27
C ILE A 177 3.39 -3.01 -2.77
N GLY A 178 2.13 -3.21 -3.15
CA GLY A 178 1.73 -3.22 -4.57
C GLY A 178 1.86 -1.88 -5.30
N LEU A 179 1.78 -0.75 -4.59
CA LEU A 179 1.90 0.59 -5.18
C LEU A 179 3.34 0.98 -5.52
N PHE A 180 4.32 0.47 -4.78
CA PHE A 180 5.68 1.04 -4.75
C PHE A 180 6.80 -0.02 -4.73
N GLU A 181 6.49 -1.25 -5.12
CA GLU A 181 7.48 -2.30 -5.34
C GLU A 181 8.54 -1.85 -6.35
N LEU A 182 9.79 -2.22 -6.08
CA LEU A 182 10.78 -2.25 -7.14
C LEU A 182 10.35 -3.33 -8.13
N PRO A 183 10.28 -3.02 -9.43
CA PRO A 183 10.05 -4.04 -10.44
C PRO A 183 11.06 -5.18 -10.28
N LEU A 184 10.60 -6.42 -10.39
CA LEU A 184 11.51 -7.55 -10.48
C LEU A 184 12.35 -7.39 -11.75
N LEU A 185 13.64 -7.71 -11.68
CA LEU A 185 14.50 -7.77 -12.86
C LEU A 185 14.70 -9.23 -13.26
N PRO A 186 14.75 -9.55 -14.55
CA PRO A 186 14.97 -10.92 -15.00
C PRO A 186 16.33 -11.42 -14.52
N ALA A 187 16.40 -12.71 -14.19
CA ALA A 187 17.64 -13.40 -13.83
C ALA A 187 18.27 -14.12 -15.03
N VAL A 188 17.73 -13.91 -16.23
CA VAL A 188 18.12 -14.56 -17.48
C VAL A 188 18.55 -13.51 -18.50
N ASP A 189 19.47 -13.87 -19.37
CA ASP A 189 19.84 -13.00 -20.50
C ASP A 189 18.66 -12.88 -21.46
N LEU A 190 18.37 -11.65 -21.90
CA LEU A 190 17.26 -11.38 -22.80
C LEU A 190 17.78 -10.95 -24.17
N THR A 191 17.27 -11.57 -25.22
CA THR A 191 17.49 -11.13 -26.60
C THR A 191 16.23 -10.42 -27.10
N PRO A 192 16.34 -9.28 -27.81
CA PRO A 192 15.17 -8.58 -28.34
C PRO A 192 14.25 -9.52 -29.14
N GLY A 193 12.96 -9.51 -28.81
CA GLY A 193 11.91 -10.33 -29.44
C GLY A 193 11.90 -11.82 -29.06
N VAL A 194 12.90 -12.31 -28.30
CA VAL A 194 12.90 -13.69 -27.81
C VAL A 194 12.12 -13.78 -26.50
N VAL A 195 11.19 -14.72 -26.46
CA VAL A 195 10.39 -15.00 -25.27
C VAL A 195 11.16 -15.93 -24.35
N HIS A 196 11.31 -15.52 -23.10
CA HIS A 196 11.87 -16.35 -22.04
C HIS A 196 10.76 -16.71 -21.05
N GLU A 197 10.46 -17.99 -20.93
CA GLU A 197 9.43 -18.49 -20.02
C GLU A 197 10.10 -19.40 -18.96
N SER A 198 9.79 -19.18 -17.69
CA SER A 198 10.27 -20.03 -16.61
C SER A 198 9.52 -21.36 -16.62
N ALA A 199 10.16 -22.41 -16.10
CA ALA A 199 9.40 -23.59 -15.71
C ALA A 199 8.31 -23.22 -14.69
N ALA A 200 7.23 -23.99 -14.68
CA ALA A 200 6.22 -23.88 -13.63
C ALA A 200 6.88 -24.18 -12.28
N GLU A 201 6.76 -23.24 -11.35
CA GLU A 201 7.30 -23.35 -10.01
C GLU A 201 6.15 -23.40 -9.01
N LEU A 202 6.18 -24.39 -8.11
CA LEU A 202 5.25 -24.44 -7.00
C LEU A 202 5.62 -23.36 -5.98
N ARG A 203 4.71 -22.44 -5.71
CA ARG A 203 4.87 -21.34 -4.76
C ARG A 203 3.77 -21.36 -3.72
N GLU A 204 4.08 -20.86 -2.54
CA GLU A 204 3.08 -20.53 -1.52
C GLU A 204 2.76 -19.04 -1.66
N MET A 205 1.53 -18.72 -2.08
CA MET A 205 1.07 -17.34 -2.17
C MET A 205 0.38 -16.95 -0.85
N PRO A 206 0.87 -15.91 -0.15
CA PRO A 206 0.20 -15.40 1.02
C PRO A 206 -1.09 -14.70 0.60
N MET A 207 -2.22 -15.17 1.12
CA MET A 207 -3.50 -14.47 1.04
C MET A 207 -3.91 -14.05 2.44
N ALA A 208 -4.23 -12.77 2.62
CA ALA A 208 -4.85 -12.30 3.84
C ALA A 208 -6.17 -13.06 4.04
N THR A 209 -6.40 -13.63 5.23
CA THR A 209 -7.64 -14.35 5.54
C THR A 209 -8.85 -13.51 5.21
N GLN A 210 -8.82 -12.20 5.46
CA GLN A 210 -9.92 -11.28 5.17
C GLN A 210 -10.37 -11.26 3.70
N LEU A 211 -9.50 -11.62 2.75
CA LEU A 211 -9.88 -11.79 1.35
C LEU A 211 -10.70 -13.08 1.15
N LEU A 212 -10.41 -14.12 1.91
CA LEU A 212 -11.04 -15.43 1.85
C LEU A 212 -12.27 -15.59 2.77
N VAL A 213 -12.36 -14.78 3.83
CA VAL A 213 -13.06 -15.14 5.09
C VAL A 213 -14.33 -14.35 5.38
N GLU A 214 -14.82 -13.50 4.47
CA GLU A 214 -16.14 -12.88 4.71
C GLU A 214 -17.26 -13.90 4.95
N ASP A 215 -17.09 -15.15 4.48
CA ASP A 215 -18.02 -16.26 4.68
C ASP A 215 -17.46 -17.47 5.47
N LEU A 216 -16.20 -17.44 5.96
CA LEU A 216 -15.59 -18.58 6.67
C LEU A 216 -15.54 -18.34 8.19
N PRO A 217 -16.31 -19.06 9.03
CA PRO A 217 -16.41 -18.76 10.47
C PRO A 217 -15.16 -19.12 11.31
N VAL A 218 -14.09 -19.65 10.72
CA VAL A 218 -13.02 -20.36 11.46
C VAL A 218 -11.69 -19.60 11.51
N ALA A 219 -11.40 -18.72 10.55
CA ALA A 219 -10.12 -18.03 10.48
C ALA A 219 -10.17 -16.66 11.17
N ARG A 220 -9.14 -16.33 11.95
CA ARG A 220 -9.10 -15.02 12.62
C ARG A 220 -8.73 -13.95 11.59
N ALA A 221 -9.39 -12.79 11.69
CA ALA A 221 -9.01 -11.63 10.90
C ALA A 221 -7.53 -11.29 11.13
N GLY A 222 -6.75 -11.21 10.05
CA GLY A 222 -5.31 -10.89 10.11
C GLY A 222 -4.37 -12.10 10.06
N GLU A 223 -4.89 -13.33 10.03
CA GLU A 223 -4.07 -14.50 9.69
C GLU A 223 -3.73 -14.50 8.19
N VAL A 224 -2.57 -15.05 7.83
CA VAL A 224 -2.15 -15.23 6.43
C VAL A 224 -2.27 -16.69 6.06
N VAL A 225 -3.09 -16.98 5.05
CA VAL A 225 -3.23 -18.31 4.46
C VAL A 225 -2.19 -18.46 3.35
N GLN A 226 -1.45 -19.57 3.36
CA GLN A 226 -0.57 -19.93 2.26
C GLN A 226 -1.32 -20.83 1.28
N VAL A 227 -1.54 -20.33 0.06
CA VAL A 227 -2.20 -21.08 -1.01
C VAL A 227 -1.12 -21.66 -1.94
N PRO A 228 -1.05 -22.99 -2.10
CA PRO A 228 -0.11 -23.61 -3.03
C PRO A 228 -0.57 -23.40 -4.48
N VAL A 229 0.25 -22.69 -5.24
CA VAL A 229 0.00 -22.31 -6.64
C VAL A 229 1.16 -22.74 -7.53
N GLU A 230 0.87 -23.12 -8.76
CA GLU A 230 1.88 -23.27 -9.80
C GLU A 230 1.98 -21.97 -10.57
N CYS A 231 3.15 -21.35 -10.56
CA CYS A 231 3.40 -20.08 -11.23
C CYS A 231 4.34 -20.25 -12.43
N THR A 232 4.03 -19.59 -13.54
CA THR A 232 4.96 -19.37 -14.65
C THR A 232 5.23 -17.89 -14.81
N THR A 233 6.45 -17.55 -15.19
CA THR A 233 6.86 -16.17 -15.45
C THR A 233 7.39 -16.07 -16.86
N ARG A 234 7.05 -14.98 -17.55
CA ARG A 234 7.41 -14.72 -18.93
C ARG A 234 8.05 -13.35 -19.03
N TRP A 235 9.19 -13.30 -19.71
CA TRP A 235 9.96 -12.10 -19.99
C TRP A 235 10.18 -11.94 -21.48
N VAL A 236 10.03 -10.71 -21.99
CA VAL A 236 10.38 -10.35 -23.36
C VAL A 236 11.08 -8.99 -23.35
N LEU A 237 12.31 -8.92 -23.85
CA LEU A 237 12.90 -7.63 -24.20
C LEU A 237 12.30 -7.19 -25.53
N ARG A 238 11.49 -6.14 -25.55
CA ARG A 238 10.85 -5.65 -26.77
C ARG A 238 11.82 -4.92 -27.67
N ALA A 239 12.42 -3.88 -27.11
CA ALA A 239 13.27 -2.95 -27.84
C ALA A 239 14.21 -2.22 -26.88
N PHE A 240 15.18 -1.54 -27.49
CA PHE A 240 15.90 -0.46 -26.83
C PHE A 240 15.40 0.87 -27.38
N THR A 241 15.26 1.86 -26.50
CA THR A 241 14.77 3.18 -26.86
C THR A 241 15.74 4.23 -26.32
N GLN A 242 16.10 5.20 -27.14
CA GLN A 242 16.94 6.33 -26.73
C GLN A 242 16.05 7.50 -26.28
N ARG A 243 16.25 8.02 -25.06
CA ARG A 243 15.53 9.21 -24.55
C ARG A 243 16.53 10.21 -24.00
N GLY A 244 16.94 11.17 -24.84
CA GLY A 244 18.09 12.02 -24.54
C GLY A 244 19.36 11.19 -24.46
N ASP A 245 20.10 11.30 -23.36
CA ASP A 245 21.33 10.53 -23.12
C ASP A 245 21.07 9.14 -22.51
N ALA A 246 19.83 8.87 -22.07
CA ALA A 246 19.47 7.58 -21.47
C ALA A 246 19.15 6.55 -22.55
N ARG A 247 19.74 5.36 -22.42
CA ARG A 247 19.38 4.17 -23.19
C ARG A 247 18.47 3.29 -22.34
N LEU A 248 17.21 3.18 -22.75
CA LEU A 248 16.17 2.46 -22.03
C LEU A 248 15.96 1.08 -22.65
N ALA A 249 15.79 0.06 -21.81
CA ALA A 249 15.28 -1.25 -22.21
C ALA A 249 13.78 -1.30 -21.91
N GLU A 250 12.98 -1.70 -22.90
CA GLU A 250 11.55 -1.97 -22.73
C GLU A 250 11.33 -3.47 -22.53
N LEU A 251 10.86 -3.83 -21.34
CA LEU A 251 10.73 -5.21 -20.88
C LEU A 251 9.26 -5.53 -20.61
N ASP A 252 8.73 -6.54 -21.29
CA ASP A 252 7.47 -7.14 -20.88
C ASP A 252 7.74 -8.21 -19.83
N TYR A 253 6.92 -8.18 -18.79
CA TYR A 253 6.87 -9.16 -17.73
C TYR A 253 5.43 -9.64 -17.57
N ALA A 254 5.22 -10.95 -17.59
CA ALA A 254 3.93 -11.53 -17.24
C ALA A 254 4.12 -12.69 -16.27
N THR A 255 3.20 -12.82 -15.32
CA THR A 255 3.16 -13.95 -14.40
C THR A 255 1.76 -14.48 -14.31
N THR A 256 1.62 -15.80 -14.44
CA THR A 256 0.37 -16.52 -14.22
C THR A 256 0.59 -17.52 -13.10
N CYS A 257 -0.35 -17.59 -12.16
CA CYS A 257 -0.35 -18.58 -11.09
C CYS A 257 -1.73 -19.22 -11.00
N ALA A 258 -1.77 -20.55 -10.99
CA ALA A 258 -2.99 -21.32 -10.84
C ALA A 258 -2.95 -22.15 -9.56
N GLY A 259 -4.06 -22.19 -8.82
CA GLY A 259 -4.20 -23.03 -7.65
C GLY A 259 -4.08 -24.50 -8.00
N THR A 260 -3.31 -25.24 -7.20
CA THR A 260 -3.14 -26.69 -7.38
C THR A 260 -4.32 -27.52 -6.87
N GLY A 261 -5.29 -26.87 -6.21
CA GLY A 261 -6.38 -27.53 -5.48
C GLY A 261 -5.95 -28.18 -4.17
N ALA A 262 -4.67 -28.05 -3.77
CA ALA A 262 -4.19 -28.54 -2.49
C ALA A 262 -4.69 -27.65 -1.32
N PRO A 263 -4.97 -28.23 -0.15
CA PRO A 263 -5.49 -27.50 1.00
C PRO A 263 -4.52 -26.40 1.45
N ALA A 264 -5.11 -25.28 1.88
CA ALA A 264 -4.36 -24.11 2.26
C ALA A 264 -3.93 -24.21 3.73
N ARG A 265 -2.74 -23.70 4.06
CA ARG A 265 -2.18 -23.78 5.42
C ARG A 265 -2.29 -22.44 6.12
N VAL A 266 -2.80 -22.43 7.35
CA VAL A 266 -2.92 -21.22 8.18
C VAL A 266 -1.63 -20.99 8.94
N GLY A 267 -0.63 -20.39 8.29
CA GLY A 267 0.66 -20.13 8.91
C GLY A 267 1.44 -21.40 9.36
N PRO A 268 2.66 -21.23 9.88
CA PRO A 268 3.55 -22.35 10.19
C PRO A 268 3.19 -23.10 11.50
N TYR A 269 2.29 -22.54 12.32
CA TYR A 269 1.96 -23.08 13.65
C TYR A 269 0.50 -23.51 13.80
N SER A 270 -0.37 -23.25 12.82
CA SER A 270 -1.74 -23.75 12.88
C SER A 270 -1.80 -25.16 12.32
N THR A 271 -2.49 -26.03 13.05
CA THR A 271 -2.92 -27.33 12.54
C THR A 271 -4.30 -27.25 11.88
N THR A 272 -4.92 -26.07 11.85
CA THR A 272 -6.21 -25.87 11.20
C THR A 272 -6.02 -25.86 9.70
N GLU A 273 -6.46 -26.93 9.05
CA GLU A 273 -6.66 -26.94 7.61
C GLU A 273 -7.88 -26.08 7.30
N VAL A 274 -7.71 -25.14 6.39
CA VAL A 274 -8.81 -24.36 5.82
C VAL A 274 -9.02 -24.86 4.40
N GLU A 275 -10.28 -25.04 4.03
CA GLU A 275 -10.63 -25.45 2.67
C GLU A 275 -10.06 -24.43 1.68
N ALA A 276 -9.16 -24.89 0.80
CA ALA A 276 -8.53 -24.03 -0.18
C ALA A 276 -9.57 -23.54 -1.19
N PRO A 277 -9.37 -22.35 -1.79
CA PRO A 277 -10.13 -21.98 -2.97
C PRO A 277 -9.99 -23.08 -4.04
N ARG A 278 -11.10 -23.61 -4.55
CA ARG A 278 -11.09 -24.64 -5.62
C ARG A 278 -10.47 -24.11 -6.91
N ALA A 279 -10.74 -22.84 -7.19
CA ALA A 279 -10.17 -22.11 -8.30
C ALA A 279 -9.45 -20.90 -7.72
N PHE A 280 -8.14 -20.86 -7.93
CA PHE A 280 -7.32 -19.68 -7.72
C PHE A 280 -6.63 -19.40 -9.04
N HIS A 281 -6.79 -18.20 -9.56
CA HIS A 281 -6.11 -17.73 -10.75
C HIS A 281 -5.60 -16.32 -10.48
N TYR A 282 -4.30 -16.16 -10.62
CA TYR A 282 -3.64 -14.87 -10.58
C TYR A 282 -2.92 -14.66 -11.90
N ALA A 283 -3.17 -13.54 -12.55
CA ALA A 283 -2.45 -13.14 -13.75
C ALA A 283 -1.94 -11.72 -13.57
N SER A 284 -0.81 -11.43 -14.18
CA SER A 284 -0.26 -10.08 -14.23
C SER A 284 0.50 -9.90 -15.52
N GLN A 285 0.46 -8.69 -16.05
CA GLN A 285 1.21 -8.30 -17.24
C GLN A 285 1.64 -6.85 -17.09
N PHE A 286 2.93 -6.60 -17.27
CA PHE A 286 3.57 -5.31 -17.10
C PHE A 286 4.54 -5.02 -18.22
N THR A 287 4.67 -3.74 -18.57
CA THR A 287 5.75 -3.19 -19.37
C THR A 287 6.61 -2.32 -18.46
N LEU A 288 7.92 -2.59 -18.42
CA LEU A 288 8.91 -1.87 -17.65
C LEU A 288 9.88 -1.16 -18.59
N LEU A 289 10.00 0.15 -18.46
CA LEU A 289 11.10 0.94 -19.02
C LEU A 289 12.22 1.03 -17.99
N PHE A 290 13.40 0.52 -18.34
CA PHE A 290 14.55 0.44 -17.45
C PHE A 290 15.77 1.16 -18.02
N ASP A 291 16.34 2.11 -17.28
CA ASP A 291 17.57 2.81 -17.68
C ASP A 291 18.78 1.92 -17.44
N LEU A 292 19.46 1.53 -18.52
CA LEU A 292 20.60 0.63 -18.46
C LEU A 292 21.84 1.24 -17.81
N ALA A 293 22.04 2.55 -17.96
CA ALA A 293 23.20 3.24 -17.43
C ALA A 293 23.01 3.52 -15.93
N ALA A 294 21.85 4.04 -15.56
CA ALA A 294 21.50 4.30 -14.16
C ALA A 294 21.22 3.01 -13.38
N ARG A 295 20.83 1.93 -14.07
CA ARG A 295 20.34 0.66 -13.51
C ARG A 295 19.11 0.86 -12.62
N LEU A 296 18.19 1.71 -13.08
CA LEU A 296 16.99 2.10 -12.33
C LEU A 296 15.75 2.01 -13.23
N PRO A 297 14.56 1.74 -12.64
CA PRO A 297 13.33 1.79 -13.39
C PRO A 297 12.99 3.24 -13.72
N VAL A 298 12.33 3.46 -14.85
CA VAL A 298 11.86 4.76 -15.32
C VAL A 298 10.34 4.79 -15.36
N GLU A 299 9.72 3.72 -15.85
CA GLU A 299 8.27 3.61 -15.95
C GLU A 299 7.85 2.15 -15.82
N LEU A 300 6.72 1.91 -15.17
CA LEU A 300 6.06 0.61 -15.08
C LEU A 300 4.58 0.81 -15.34
N SER A 301 4.02 0.10 -16.31
CA SER A 301 2.58 0.12 -16.59
C SER A 301 2.07 -1.29 -16.85
N GLY A 302 0.79 -1.55 -16.54
CA GLY A 302 0.21 -2.87 -16.74
C GLY A 302 -0.93 -3.17 -15.78
N TYR A 303 -1.20 -4.45 -15.57
CA TYR A 303 -2.31 -4.88 -14.72
C TYR A 303 -2.00 -6.14 -13.92
N ARG A 304 -2.81 -6.35 -12.88
CA ARG A 304 -2.95 -7.60 -12.12
C ARG A 304 -4.41 -7.98 -12.09
N GLU A 305 -4.68 -9.25 -12.32
CA GLU A 305 -5.98 -9.87 -12.21
C GLU A 305 -5.88 -10.98 -11.16
N LEU A 306 -6.84 -11.00 -10.26
CA LEU A 306 -6.99 -12.03 -9.25
C LEU A 306 -8.43 -12.53 -9.28
N GLU A 307 -8.58 -13.80 -9.58
CA GLU A 307 -9.83 -14.52 -9.52
C GLU A 307 -9.70 -15.66 -8.50
N TYR A 308 -10.66 -15.75 -7.59
CA TYR A 308 -10.77 -16.92 -6.73
C TYR A 308 -12.21 -17.24 -6.39
N GLY A 309 -12.48 -18.54 -6.21
CA GLY A 309 -13.75 -19.08 -5.75
C GLY A 309 -13.57 -19.88 -4.47
N VAL A 310 -14.37 -19.56 -3.45
CA VAL A 310 -14.43 -20.34 -2.20
C VAL A 310 -15.65 -21.26 -2.26
N ASP A 311 -15.51 -22.49 -1.79
CA ASP A 311 -16.63 -23.42 -1.70
C ASP A 311 -17.41 -23.14 -0.41
N ALA A 312 -18.63 -22.60 -0.53
CA ALA A 312 -19.49 -22.28 0.60
C ALA A 312 -20.85 -23.00 0.45
N GLY A 313 -20.80 -24.31 0.19
CA GLY A 313 -21.98 -25.15 -0.07
C GLY A 313 -22.53 -24.97 -1.49
N ASP A 314 -23.86 -24.94 -1.66
CA ASP A 314 -24.52 -24.81 -2.97
C ASP A 314 -24.32 -23.45 -3.67
N ARG A 315 -23.56 -22.54 -3.04
CA ARG A 315 -23.17 -21.25 -3.62
C ARG A 315 -21.67 -21.23 -3.78
N HIS A 316 -21.23 -20.97 -5.01
CA HIS A 316 -19.83 -20.73 -5.34
C HIS A 316 -19.64 -19.23 -5.56
N PRO A 317 -19.45 -18.43 -4.49
CA PRO A 317 -19.15 -17.03 -4.66
C PRO A 317 -17.80 -16.90 -5.39
N ARG A 318 -17.86 -16.41 -6.62
CA ARG A 318 -16.68 -16.01 -7.40
C ARG A 318 -16.37 -14.57 -7.07
N ARG A 319 -15.11 -14.30 -6.75
CA ARG A 319 -14.59 -12.95 -6.56
C ARG A 319 -13.54 -12.67 -7.61
N GLU A 320 -13.70 -11.52 -8.25
CA GLU A 320 -12.81 -11.01 -9.27
C GLU A 320 -12.27 -9.67 -8.79
N SER A 321 -10.96 -9.50 -8.93
CA SER A 321 -10.28 -8.24 -8.70
C SER A 321 -9.37 -7.95 -9.87
N TYR A 322 -9.49 -6.75 -10.43
CA TYR A 322 -8.64 -6.26 -11.50
C TYR A 322 -8.01 -4.96 -11.05
N LEU A 323 -6.69 -4.84 -11.20
CA LEU A 323 -5.90 -3.68 -10.80
C LEU A 323 -5.03 -3.25 -11.97
N GLU A 324 -5.23 -2.03 -12.46
CA GLU A 324 -4.36 -1.39 -13.45
C GLU A 324 -3.38 -0.44 -12.75
N TYR A 325 -2.13 -0.43 -13.23
CA TYR A 325 -1.01 0.31 -12.67
C TYR A 325 -0.38 1.20 -13.73
N SER A 326 -0.05 2.43 -13.35
CA SER A 326 0.88 3.29 -14.07
C SER A 326 1.78 3.99 -13.06
N VAL A 327 3.08 3.71 -13.11
CA VAL A 327 4.08 4.22 -12.17
C VAL A 327 5.22 4.86 -12.94
N ARG A 328 5.52 6.12 -12.64
CA ARG A 328 6.71 6.82 -13.16
C ARG A 328 7.73 7.01 -12.05
N TYR A 329 8.97 6.61 -12.32
CA TYR A 329 10.09 6.71 -11.40
C TYR A 329 11.03 7.84 -11.81
N THR A 330 11.44 8.65 -10.83
CA THR A 330 12.41 9.74 -11.05
C THR A 330 13.62 9.57 -10.12
N PRO A 331 14.83 9.33 -10.67
CA PRO A 331 16.07 9.27 -9.89
C PRO A 331 16.42 10.57 -9.20
N GLY A 332 17.05 10.47 -8.02
CA GLY A 332 17.87 11.55 -7.46
C GLY A 332 17.09 12.76 -6.94
N LEU A 333 15.77 12.81 -7.13
CA LEU A 333 14.90 13.62 -6.31
C LEU A 333 14.89 12.98 -4.92
N ARG A 334 15.93 13.25 -4.11
CA ARG A 334 15.64 13.59 -2.72
C ARG A 334 14.64 14.72 -2.86
N PRO A 335 13.36 14.57 -2.47
CA PRO A 335 12.41 15.67 -2.58
C PRO A 335 13.12 16.87 -2.00
N ALA A 336 13.38 17.88 -2.84
CA ALA A 336 14.25 19.00 -2.49
C ALA A 336 13.74 19.48 -1.16
N ARG A 337 14.50 19.23 -0.07
CA ARG A 337 14.02 19.21 1.34
C ARG A 337 12.74 20.04 1.41
N PRO A 338 11.55 19.39 1.38
CA PRO A 338 10.32 19.92 0.74
C PRO A 338 10.35 21.42 0.84
N ALA A 339 10.66 22.10 -0.28
CA ALA A 339 11.19 23.45 -0.34
C ALA A 339 10.50 24.38 0.66
N VAL A 340 10.97 24.43 1.92
CA VAL A 340 10.14 24.76 3.11
C VAL A 340 8.66 24.78 2.74
N GLU A 341 8.08 23.60 2.49
CA GLU A 341 6.68 23.44 2.05
C GLU A 341 5.87 24.50 2.76
N PRO A 342 5.22 25.43 2.02
CA PRO A 342 4.82 26.73 2.55
C PRO A 342 4.14 26.47 3.87
N ARG A 343 4.84 26.83 4.97
CA ARG A 343 4.33 26.67 6.34
C ARG A 343 2.97 27.32 6.30
N PHE A 344 1.89 26.54 6.26
CA PHE A 344 0.55 26.98 5.86
C PHE A 344 0.48 28.49 5.74
N ASP A 345 0.87 29.05 4.58
CA ASP A 345 1.34 30.44 4.52
C ASP A 345 0.31 31.31 5.23
N LEU A 346 0.68 31.75 6.44
CA LEU A 346 -0.11 32.68 7.25
C LEU A 346 0.11 34.04 6.59
N ALA A 347 -0.36 34.17 5.34
CA ALA A 347 -0.22 35.36 4.52
C ALA A 347 -0.88 36.57 5.18
N ALA A 348 -1.76 36.32 6.15
CA ALA A 348 -2.23 37.31 7.10
C ALA A 348 -1.54 37.08 8.45
N GLY A 349 -0.98 38.16 9.02
CA GLY A 349 -0.34 38.16 10.34
C GLY A 349 -1.22 37.58 11.46
N PRO A 350 -0.73 37.46 12.70
CA PRO A 350 -1.45 36.78 13.77
C PRO A 350 -2.90 37.31 13.90
N PRO A 351 -3.89 36.42 14.09
CA PRO A 351 -5.28 36.85 14.26
C PRO A 351 -5.42 37.69 15.55
N ASP A 352 -6.42 38.58 15.60
CA ASP A 352 -6.69 39.42 16.77
C ASP A 352 -7.10 38.57 17.98
N VAL A 353 -7.86 37.51 17.72
CA VAL A 353 -8.21 36.49 18.72
C VAL A 353 -7.64 35.16 18.25
N PRO A 354 -6.74 34.52 19.02
CA PRO A 354 -6.19 33.23 18.65
C PRO A 354 -7.24 32.13 18.77
N VAL A 355 -6.96 31.00 18.14
CA VAL A 355 -7.73 29.77 18.28
C VAL A 355 -7.81 29.36 19.75
N GLN A 356 -8.98 28.92 20.23
CA GLN A 356 -9.14 28.46 21.62
C GLN A 356 -9.62 27.02 21.65
N ALA A 357 -8.90 26.15 22.35
CA ALA A 357 -9.31 24.76 22.53
C ALA A 357 -10.63 24.68 23.31
N VAL A 358 -11.57 23.89 22.79
CA VAL A 358 -12.85 23.57 23.44
C VAL A 358 -12.86 22.12 23.89
N TYR A 359 -12.34 21.22 23.05
CA TYR A 359 -12.24 19.80 23.34
C TYR A 359 -10.99 19.24 22.66
N THR A 360 -10.01 18.82 23.46
CA THR A 360 -8.72 18.28 23.00
C THR A 360 -8.38 17.04 23.83
N PRO A 361 -9.08 15.92 23.63
CA PRO A 361 -8.75 14.68 24.34
C PRO A 361 -7.32 14.26 24.01
N ASP A 362 -6.67 13.64 25.00
CA ASP A 362 -5.41 12.95 24.79
C ASP A 362 -5.61 11.72 23.89
N PRO A 363 -4.55 11.25 23.21
CA PRO A 363 -4.60 10.00 22.47
C PRO A 363 -4.93 8.82 23.41
N ASP A 364 -5.68 7.85 22.89
CA ASP A 364 -6.02 6.65 23.65
C ASP A 364 -4.74 5.88 24.03
N PRO A 365 -4.40 5.76 25.32
CA PRO A 365 -3.19 5.07 25.76
C PRO A 365 -3.12 3.64 25.24
N ARG A 366 -4.25 2.96 25.05
CA ARG A 366 -4.29 1.57 24.55
C ARG A 366 -3.78 1.46 23.12
N ARG A 367 -4.00 2.50 22.31
CA ARG A 367 -3.48 2.56 20.93
C ARG A 367 -1.99 2.87 20.90
N LEU A 368 -1.48 3.52 21.94
CA LEU A 368 -0.06 3.82 22.06
C LEU A 368 0.73 2.65 22.67
N ALA A 369 0.12 1.80 23.51
CA ALA A 369 0.81 0.79 24.30
C ALA A 369 1.64 -0.22 23.49
N ASP A 370 1.14 -0.60 22.31
CA ASP A 370 1.78 -1.60 21.44
C ASP A 370 2.72 -0.98 20.38
N THR A 371 2.87 0.35 20.39
CA THR A 371 3.75 1.06 19.43
C THR A 371 5.22 0.78 19.72
N ALA A 372 6.07 0.89 18.69
CA ALA A 372 7.49 0.69 18.84
C ALA A 372 8.13 1.68 19.83
N ALA A 373 7.64 2.92 19.87
CA ALA A 373 8.02 3.96 20.80
C ALA A 373 7.59 3.63 22.23
N ALA A 374 6.36 3.17 22.44
CA ALA A 374 5.96 2.68 23.75
C ALA A 374 6.80 1.49 24.18
N LEU A 375 7.24 0.63 23.25
CA LEU A 375 8.16 -0.48 23.49
C LEU A 375 9.64 -0.06 23.67
N GLY A 376 9.95 1.24 23.55
CA GLY A 376 11.31 1.78 23.73
C GLY A 376 12.25 1.48 22.57
N MET A 377 11.70 1.09 21.42
CA MET A 377 12.44 0.81 20.19
C MET A 377 12.63 2.06 19.32
N LEU A 378 11.71 3.04 19.43
CA LEU A 378 11.73 4.32 18.72
C LEU A 378 11.53 5.50 19.68
N GLU A 379 11.75 6.73 19.21
CA GLU A 379 11.50 7.93 20.01
C GLU A 379 9.98 8.17 20.15
N PRO A 380 9.46 8.42 21.37
CA PRO A 380 8.04 8.66 21.61
C PRO A 380 7.64 10.10 21.31
N ARG A 381 7.98 10.56 20.11
CA ARG A 381 7.84 11.95 19.67
C ARG A 381 7.29 12.02 18.26
N SER A 382 6.33 12.92 18.05
CA SER A 382 5.86 13.28 16.71
C SER A 382 5.45 14.75 16.66
N VAL A 383 5.57 15.38 15.50
CA VAL A 383 5.11 16.75 15.28
C VAL A 383 4.02 16.75 14.22
N VAL A 384 2.86 17.29 14.56
CA VAL A 384 1.69 17.36 13.68
C VAL A 384 1.32 18.81 13.41
N GLU A 385 1.11 19.14 12.15
CA GLU A 385 0.50 20.40 11.73
C GLU A 385 -0.95 20.17 11.33
N PHE A 386 -1.82 21.11 11.68
CA PHE A 386 -3.22 21.09 11.30
C PHE A 386 -3.77 22.52 11.26
N CYS A 387 -4.89 22.71 10.58
CA CYS A 387 -5.61 23.98 10.55
C CYS A 387 -6.92 23.87 11.30
N VAL A 388 -7.38 24.99 11.88
CA VAL A 388 -8.69 25.11 12.49
C VAL A 388 -9.53 25.99 11.58
N ALA A 389 -10.53 25.38 10.95
CA ALA A 389 -11.45 26.07 10.06
C ALA A 389 -12.33 27.07 10.83
N THR A 390 -13.03 27.94 10.09
CA THR A 390 -13.96 28.95 10.64
C THR A 390 -15.13 28.35 11.44
N ASN A 391 -15.39 27.06 11.30
CA ASN A 391 -16.37 26.31 12.09
C ASN A 391 -15.79 25.62 13.34
N GLY A 392 -14.50 25.83 13.65
CA GLY A 392 -13.84 25.26 14.82
C GLY A 392 -13.40 23.80 14.68
N LYS A 393 -13.53 23.18 13.49
CA LYS A 393 -13.05 21.82 13.22
C LYS A 393 -11.61 21.85 12.71
N THR A 394 -10.85 20.80 13.04
CA THR A 394 -9.51 20.57 12.48
C THR A 394 -9.60 20.12 11.02
N THR A 395 -8.77 20.69 10.17
CA THR A 395 -8.60 20.39 8.73
C THR A 395 -7.11 20.28 8.41
N ARG A 396 -6.77 19.79 7.21
CA ARG A 396 -5.39 19.79 6.68
C ARG A 396 -4.36 19.19 7.65
N LEU A 397 -4.72 18.09 8.32
CA LEU A 397 -3.83 17.41 9.26
C LEU A 397 -2.67 16.76 8.49
N ARG A 398 -1.45 16.94 8.97
CA ARG A 398 -0.26 16.27 8.42
C ARG A 398 0.80 16.08 9.50
N VAL A 399 1.51 14.95 9.43
CA VAL A 399 2.69 14.72 10.26
C VAL A 399 3.90 15.33 9.57
N VAL A 400 4.57 16.25 10.26
CA VAL A 400 5.75 16.96 9.73
C VAL A 400 7.07 16.44 10.29
N GLU A 401 7.00 15.71 11.40
CA GLU A 401 8.11 14.96 11.97
C GLU A 401 7.57 13.67 12.59
N SER A 402 8.11 12.53 12.16
CA SER A 402 7.64 11.19 12.49
C SER A 402 8.81 10.38 13.04
N HIS A 403 8.66 9.87 14.27
CA HIS A 403 9.60 8.91 14.86
C HIS A 403 9.00 7.53 15.08
N ASP A 404 7.67 7.44 15.18
CA ASP A 404 6.91 6.19 15.20
C ASP A 404 5.58 6.36 14.44
N PRO A 405 5.39 5.70 13.30
CA PRO A 405 4.19 5.91 12.49
C PRO A 405 2.89 5.33 13.06
N ASP A 406 2.96 4.40 14.02
CA ASP A 406 1.78 3.95 14.75
C ASP A 406 1.34 5.02 15.76
N VAL A 407 2.30 5.73 16.37
CA VAL A 407 2.03 6.91 17.20
C VAL A 407 1.42 8.01 16.35
N ASP A 408 1.99 8.30 15.19
CA ASP A 408 1.48 9.30 14.24
C ASP A 408 0.01 9.07 13.89
N LEU A 409 -0.35 7.82 13.58
CA LEU A 409 -1.72 7.44 13.27
C LEU A 409 -2.66 7.69 14.44
N ALA A 410 -2.25 7.33 15.66
CA ALA A 410 -3.01 7.59 16.88
C ALA A 410 -3.21 9.09 17.13
N LEU A 411 -2.17 9.90 16.90
CA LEU A 411 -2.20 11.34 17.05
C LEU A 411 -3.14 12.01 16.06
N VAL A 412 -3.01 11.70 14.76
CA VAL A 412 -3.91 12.25 13.73
C VAL A 412 -5.36 11.90 14.04
N ALA A 413 -5.64 10.63 14.35
CA ALA A 413 -7.00 10.19 14.69
C ALA A 413 -7.56 10.91 15.93
N THR A 414 -6.70 11.34 16.83
CA THR A 414 -7.06 12.11 18.03
C THR A 414 -7.31 13.58 17.70
N ILE A 415 -6.39 14.22 16.97
CA ILE A 415 -6.50 15.63 16.57
C ILE A 415 -7.72 15.85 15.67
N ALA A 416 -8.08 14.89 14.81
CA ALA A 416 -9.30 14.96 13.99
C ALA A 416 -10.60 15.11 14.83
N LYS A 417 -10.57 14.67 16.09
CA LYS A 417 -11.69 14.80 17.05
C LYS A 417 -11.67 16.11 17.80
N TRP A 418 -10.57 16.86 17.75
CA TRP A 418 -10.43 18.11 18.48
C TRP A 418 -11.43 19.17 17.99
N ARG A 419 -11.88 20.02 18.90
CA ARG A 419 -12.80 21.12 18.63
C ARG A 419 -12.27 22.39 19.25
N PHE A 420 -12.49 23.49 18.54
CA PHE A 420 -11.96 24.79 18.87
C PHE A 420 -13.03 25.88 18.70
N LYS A 421 -12.84 27.01 19.35
CA LYS A 421 -13.37 28.29 18.84
C LYS A 421 -12.39 28.77 17.77
N PRO A 422 -12.86 29.16 16.58
CA PRO A 422 -11.99 29.62 15.51
C PRO A 422 -11.24 30.88 15.94
N ALA A 423 -10.10 31.14 15.29
CA ALA A 423 -9.45 32.43 15.41
C ALA A 423 -10.33 33.53 14.80
N LEU A 424 -10.24 34.75 15.32
CA LEU A 424 -10.96 35.91 14.79
C LEU A 424 -9.99 36.96 14.27
N ARG A 425 -10.33 37.59 13.16
CA ARG A 425 -9.70 38.81 12.66
C ARG A 425 -10.78 39.83 12.33
N ASP A 426 -10.66 41.03 12.89
CA ASP A 426 -11.67 42.08 12.80
C ASP A 426 -13.08 41.60 13.24
N GLY A 427 -13.13 40.67 14.20
CA GLY A 427 -14.36 40.04 14.68
C GLY A 427 -14.89 38.87 13.83
N GLU A 428 -14.31 38.62 12.65
CA GLU A 428 -14.73 37.57 11.74
C GLU A 428 -13.90 36.29 11.92
N PRO A 429 -14.52 35.09 11.93
CA PRO A 429 -13.80 33.82 11.98
C PRO A 429 -12.86 33.63 10.77
N VAL A 430 -11.60 33.32 11.05
CA VAL A 430 -10.60 33.00 10.04
C VAL A 430 -9.99 31.63 10.30
N GLU A 431 -9.58 30.95 9.22
CA GLU A 431 -8.81 29.72 9.36
C GLU A 431 -7.41 30.04 9.90
N ALA A 432 -6.95 29.25 10.86
CA ALA A 432 -5.63 29.40 11.46
C ALA A 432 -4.96 28.04 11.64
N CYS A 433 -3.68 27.95 11.33
CA CYS A 433 -2.94 26.69 11.40
C CYS A 433 -1.98 26.66 12.58
N LEU A 434 -1.90 25.48 13.20
CA LEU A 434 -1.18 25.18 14.43
C LEU A 434 -0.18 24.06 14.16
N ARG A 435 0.90 24.06 14.94
CA ARG A 435 1.90 22.99 14.95
C ARG A 435 2.06 22.52 16.39
N GLU A 436 1.73 21.27 16.64
CA GLU A 436 1.82 20.67 17.96
C GLU A 436 2.89 19.58 17.99
N THR A 437 3.72 19.59 19.03
CA THR A 437 4.70 18.55 19.31
C THR A 437 4.13 17.65 20.38
N PHE A 438 4.00 16.37 20.07
CA PHE A 438 3.51 15.35 20.97
C PHE A 438 4.69 14.53 21.45
N GLU A 439 4.85 14.48 22.77
CA GLU A 439 5.79 13.62 23.46
C GLU A 439 5.00 12.86 24.52
N PHE A 440 5.21 11.55 24.62
CA PHE A 440 4.58 10.74 25.67
C PHE A 440 5.62 9.94 26.43
N ASP A 441 5.32 9.63 27.70
CA ASP A 441 6.15 8.73 28.50
C ASP A 441 5.79 7.27 28.16
N PRO A 442 6.71 6.49 27.55
CA PRO A 442 6.49 5.08 27.25
C PRO A 442 6.08 4.26 28.48
N ALA A 443 6.59 4.60 29.66
CA ALA A 443 6.26 3.88 30.89
C ALA A 443 4.79 4.14 31.28
N ALA A 444 4.33 5.38 31.22
CA ALA A 444 2.96 5.74 31.60
C ALA A 444 1.88 5.06 30.73
N VAL A 445 2.21 4.73 29.48
CA VAL A 445 1.29 4.10 28.53
C VAL A 445 1.18 2.58 28.74
N ARG A 446 2.27 1.90 29.16
CA ARG A 446 2.26 0.44 29.37
C ARG A 446 1.49 -0.02 30.61
N TYR A 447 1.30 0.86 31.60
CA TYR A 447 0.76 0.50 32.93
C TYR A 447 -0.73 0.84 33.12
N ARG A 448 -1.48 1.20 32.06
CA ARG A 448 -2.92 1.49 32.10
C ARG A 448 -3.72 0.48 31.28
#